data_AF-A0A915HWG0-F1
#
_entry.id   AF-A0A915HWG0-F1
#
_cell.length_a   1.000
_cell.length_b   1.000
_cell.length_c   1.000
_cell.angle_alpha   90.00
_cell.angle_beta   90.00
_cell.angle_gamma   90.00
#
_symmetry.space_group_name_H-M   'P 1'
#
loop_
_entity.id
_entity.type
_entity.pdbx_description
1 polymer ?
#
loop_
_entity_poly.entity_id
_entity_poly.type
_entity_poly.pdbx_seq_one_letter_code
_entity_poly.pdbx_strand_id
1 'polypeptide(L)'
;MCFVCGFAFLVKNLCARYFVIKSYNEDDFHRSIKYGIWCSTEHGNKRLDQTFRERESKGPIYIFASVNGSGHFCGVAQMTSGVDYSKSVGVWAQDKYKGQFTVKWIYVKDVPNSQLRHIRLENNENKPVTNSRDTQEVPAEKGRQVLKIIHSYQHTTSLFDDFTHYEKREQEEERKKRSQHQPQRGEN
;
A
#
# COMPACT_ATOMS: atom_id res chain seq x y z
N MET A 1 -19.76 -13.99 -10.21
CA MET A 1 -19.80 -12.53 -10.46
C MET A 1 -18.80 -12.20 -11.55
N CYS A 2 -19.21 -11.58 -12.66
CA CYS A 2 -18.32 -11.26 -13.77
C CYS A 2 -17.33 -10.15 -13.36
N PHE A 3 -16.04 -10.27 -13.70
CA PHE A 3 -14.98 -9.29 -13.37
C PHE A 3 -15.35 -7.85 -13.78
N VAL A 4 -16.08 -7.70 -14.89
CA VAL A 4 -16.57 -6.40 -15.40
C VAL A 4 -17.57 -5.75 -14.44
N CYS A 5 -18.43 -6.54 -13.80
CA CYS A 5 -19.43 -6.04 -12.85
C CYS A 5 -18.79 -5.55 -11.55
N GLY A 6 -17.75 -6.28 -11.08
CA GLY A 6 -16.95 -5.88 -9.92
C GLY A 6 -16.20 -4.57 -10.14
N PHE A 7 -15.58 -4.38 -11.31
CA PHE A 7 -14.86 -3.14 -11.60
C PHE A 7 -15.79 -1.93 -11.80
N ALA A 8 -16.91 -2.12 -12.51
CA ALA A 8 -17.91 -1.06 -12.65
C ALA A 8 -18.43 -0.56 -11.28
N PHE A 9 -18.53 -1.46 -10.29
CA PHE A 9 -18.86 -1.10 -8.92
C PHE A 9 -17.76 -0.27 -8.24
N LEU A 10 -16.47 -0.63 -8.40
CA LEU A 10 -15.35 0.12 -7.82
C LEU A 10 -15.31 1.57 -8.33
N VAL A 11 -15.49 1.79 -9.63
CA VAL A 11 -15.41 3.13 -10.24
C VAL A 11 -16.68 3.97 -10.00
N LYS A 12 -17.84 3.34 -9.81
CA LYS A 12 -19.10 4.04 -9.53
C LYS A 12 -19.27 4.47 -8.07
N ASN A 13 -18.37 4.06 -7.17
CA ASN A 13 -18.46 4.48 -5.79
C ASN A 13 -18.07 5.96 -5.64
N LEU A 14 -19.06 6.84 -5.74
CA LEU A 14 -18.90 8.30 -5.63
C LEU A 14 -18.39 8.73 -4.25
N CYS A 15 -18.60 7.88 -3.25
CA CYS A 15 -18.11 8.08 -1.90
C CYS A 15 -16.77 7.38 -1.66
N ALA A 16 -16.01 6.95 -2.67
CA ALA A 16 -14.67 6.43 -2.45
C ALA A 16 -13.67 7.57 -2.14
N ARG A 17 -12.74 7.32 -1.21
CA ARG A 17 -11.56 8.17 -1.02
C ARG A 17 -10.31 7.42 -1.48
N TYR A 18 -9.32 8.18 -1.92
CA TYR A 18 -8.15 7.64 -2.58
C TYR A 18 -6.90 8.25 -1.97
N PHE A 19 -5.91 7.42 -1.66
CA PHE A 19 -4.63 7.86 -1.13
C PHE A 19 -3.49 7.22 -1.93
N VAL A 20 -2.43 7.97 -2.16
CA VAL A 20 -1.15 7.39 -2.57
C VAL A 20 -0.39 6.94 -1.34
N ILE A 21 0.13 5.71 -1.39
CA ILE A 21 1.04 5.18 -0.37
C ILE A 21 2.41 4.94 -1.01
N LYS A 22 3.45 5.40 -0.32
CA LYS A 22 4.83 5.31 -0.79
C LYS A 22 5.62 4.36 0.09
N SER A 23 5.92 3.18 -0.43
CA SER A 23 6.83 2.24 0.25
C SER A 23 8.28 2.69 0.09
N TYR A 24 9.10 2.48 1.12
CA TYR A 24 10.54 2.71 1.04
C TYR A 24 11.29 1.59 0.30
N ASN A 25 10.80 0.36 0.38
CA ASN A 25 11.41 -0.82 -0.21
C ASN A 25 10.32 -1.81 -0.68
N GLU A 26 10.72 -2.80 -1.48
CA GLU A 26 9.83 -3.84 -1.98
C GLU A 26 9.55 -4.94 -0.95
N ASP A 27 10.42 -5.13 0.05
CA ASP A 27 10.22 -6.12 1.12
C ASP A 27 8.96 -5.83 1.93
N ASP A 28 8.72 -4.58 2.31
CA ASP A 28 7.52 -4.13 3.03
C ASP A 28 6.26 -4.29 2.17
N PHE A 29 6.39 -4.10 0.85
CA PHE A 29 5.29 -4.29 -0.10
C PHE A 29 4.94 -5.78 -0.23
N HIS A 30 5.93 -6.68 -0.34
CA HIS A 30 5.74 -8.13 -0.29
C HIS A 30 5.02 -8.56 0.99
N ARG A 31 5.50 -8.11 2.16
CA ARG A 31 4.91 -8.47 3.46
C ARG A 31 3.48 -7.96 3.58
N SER A 32 3.18 -6.80 3.02
CA SER A 32 1.80 -6.30 2.98
C SER A 32 0.86 -7.19 2.18
N ILE A 33 1.32 -7.71 1.04
CA ILE A 33 0.53 -8.64 0.22
C ILE A 33 0.35 -9.96 0.95
N LYS A 34 1.43 -10.52 1.51
CA LYS A 34 1.43 -11.79 2.23
C LYS A 34 0.49 -11.77 3.46
N TYR A 35 0.54 -10.70 4.25
CA TYR A 35 -0.17 -10.63 5.53
C TYR A 35 -1.45 -9.78 5.52
N GLY A 36 -1.73 -9.05 4.43
CA GLY A 36 -2.93 -8.21 4.32
C GLY A 36 -2.92 -7.03 5.29
N ILE A 37 -1.76 -6.46 5.55
CA ILE A 37 -1.56 -5.36 6.52
C ILE A 37 -0.70 -4.24 5.93
N TRP A 38 -0.84 -3.04 6.46
CA TRP A 38 0.05 -1.92 6.16
C TRP A 38 0.33 -1.10 7.42
N CYS A 39 1.45 -0.40 7.40
CA CYS A 39 1.78 0.65 8.35
C CYS A 39 2.45 1.80 7.60
N SER A 40 1.97 3.03 7.83
CA SER A 40 2.60 4.25 7.33
C SER A 40 3.41 4.92 8.45
N THR A 41 3.92 6.12 8.20
CA THR A 41 4.47 7.00 9.24
C THR A 41 3.40 7.34 10.29
N GLU A 42 3.80 7.83 11.48
CA GLU A 42 2.83 8.23 12.50
C GLU A 42 1.83 9.27 11.98
N HIS A 43 2.30 10.27 11.24
CA HIS A 43 1.45 11.26 10.61
C HIS A 43 0.50 10.64 9.57
N GLY A 44 1.02 9.74 8.74
CA GLY A 44 0.23 9.04 7.73
C GLY A 44 -0.84 8.13 8.34
N ASN A 45 -0.49 7.38 9.39
CA ASN A 45 -1.42 6.55 10.16
C ASN A 45 -2.54 7.40 10.77
N LYS A 46 -2.23 8.54 11.41
CA LYS A 46 -3.25 9.45 11.95
C LYS A 46 -4.22 9.93 10.87
N ARG A 47 -3.71 10.33 9.70
CA ARG A 47 -4.54 10.79 8.56
C ARG A 47 -5.46 9.69 8.03
N LEU A 48 -4.92 8.49 7.82
CA LEU A 48 -5.68 7.35 7.31
C LEU A 48 -6.72 6.87 8.32
N ASP A 49 -6.36 6.79 9.60
CA ASP A 49 -7.25 6.38 10.68
C ASP A 49 -8.41 7.35 10.87
N GLN A 50 -8.12 8.66 10.89
CA GLN A 50 -9.15 9.70 10.93
C GLN A 50 -10.11 9.54 9.75
N THR A 51 -9.57 9.38 8.54
CA THR A 51 -10.39 9.19 7.32
C THR A 51 -11.22 7.91 7.36
N PHE A 52 -10.70 6.83 7.94
CA PHE A 52 -11.43 5.57 8.09
C PHE A 52 -12.60 5.73 9.06
N ARG A 53 -12.33 6.29 10.25
CA ARG A 53 -13.33 6.45 11.33
C ARG A 53 -14.44 7.45 10.98
N GLU A 54 -14.12 8.55 10.31
CA GLU A 54 -15.12 9.54 9.85
C GLU A 54 -16.12 8.97 8.83
N ARG A 55 -15.80 7.80 8.25
CA ARG A 55 -16.48 7.22 7.09
C ARG A 55 -16.91 5.78 7.26
N GLU A 56 -16.91 5.25 8.48
CA GLU A 56 -17.44 3.92 8.81
C GLU A 56 -18.95 3.87 8.45
N SER A 57 -19.26 3.59 7.16
CA SER A 57 -20.56 3.50 6.46
C SER A 57 -20.68 4.29 5.15
N LYS A 58 -19.77 5.23 4.85
CA LYS A 58 -19.93 6.16 3.69
C LYS A 58 -19.33 5.62 2.40
N GLY A 59 -18.24 4.87 2.45
CA GLY A 59 -17.61 4.31 1.25
C GLY A 59 -16.17 3.83 1.47
N PRO A 60 -15.60 3.10 0.51
CA PRO A 60 -14.28 2.48 0.63
C PRO A 60 -13.16 3.52 0.58
N ILE A 61 -12.03 3.17 1.18
CA ILE A 61 -10.77 3.89 1.03
C ILE A 61 -9.85 3.03 0.18
N TYR A 62 -9.47 3.54 -0.99
CA TYR A 62 -8.52 2.89 -1.87
C TYR A 62 -7.13 3.50 -1.71
N ILE A 63 -6.14 2.62 -1.78
CA ILE A 63 -4.73 2.92 -1.69
C ILE A 63 -4.12 2.62 -3.05
N PHE A 64 -3.44 3.60 -3.64
CA PHE A 64 -2.57 3.44 -4.79
C PHE A 64 -1.14 3.32 -4.29
N ALA A 65 -0.58 2.12 -4.37
CA ALA A 65 0.75 1.83 -3.84
C ALA A 65 1.83 2.06 -4.90
N SER A 66 2.96 2.62 -4.49
CA SER A 66 4.14 2.84 -5.31
C SER A 66 5.40 2.77 -4.45
N VAL A 67 6.43 2.06 -4.89
CA VAL A 67 7.72 2.02 -4.20
C VAL A 67 8.55 3.23 -4.62
N ASN A 68 9.24 3.87 -3.67
CA ASN A 68 10.09 5.02 -3.96
C ASN A 68 11.20 4.67 -4.95
N GLY A 69 11.39 5.51 -5.97
CA GLY A 69 12.41 5.29 -7.01
C GLY A 69 12.05 4.26 -8.10
N SER A 70 10.97 3.49 -7.94
CA SER A 70 10.59 2.41 -8.87
C SER A 70 10.11 2.88 -10.24
N GLY A 71 9.65 4.12 -10.36
CA GLY A 71 9.10 4.66 -11.61
C GLY A 71 7.70 4.14 -11.99
N HIS A 72 7.03 3.39 -11.11
CA HIS A 72 5.69 2.83 -11.36
C HIS A 72 4.80 2.81 -10.10
N PHE A 73 3.50 2.58 -10.31
CA PHE A 73 2.58 2.12 -9.27
C PHE A 73 2.51 0.60 -9.31
N CYS A 74 2.63 -0.05 -8.16
CA CYS A 74 2.75 -1.51 -8.05
C CYS A 74 1.44 -2.20 -7.64
N GLY A 75 0.40 -1.44 -7.26
CA GLY A 75 -0.90 -2.04 -6.97
C GLY A 75 -1.96 -1.10 -6.42
N VAL A 76 -3.14 -1.70 -6.19
CA VAL A 76 -4.29 -1.07 -5.55
C VAL A 76 -4.79 -1.96 -4.43
N ALA A 77 -5.00 -1.39 -3.26
CA ALA A 77 -5.61 -2.06 -2.12
C ALA A 77 -6.79 -1.27 -1.57
N GLN A 78 -7.68 -1.93 -0.85
CA GLN A 78 -8.70 -1.30 -0.02
C GLN A 78 -8.26 -1.35 1.44
N MET A 79 -8.34 -0.24 2.17
CA MET A 79 -8.19 -0.24 3.63
C MET A 79 -9.45 -0.84 4.27
N THR A 80 -9.28 -1.83 5.15
CA THR A 80 -10.38 -2.64 5.71
C THR A 80 -10.55 -2.54 7.22
N SER A 81 -9.66 -1.84 7.92
CA SER A 81 -9.80 -1.53 9.35
C SER A 81 -9.20 -0.16 9.68
N GLY A 82 -9.55 0.38 10.85
CA GLY A 82 -8.81 1.49 11.46
C GLY A 82 -7.39 1.06 11.88
N VAL A 83 -6.61 2.03 12.34
CA VAL A 83 -5.24 1.81 12.79
C VAL A 83 -5.22 1.36 14.24
N ASP A 84 -4.61 0.20 14.49
CA ASP A 84 -4.26 -0.31 15.82
C ASP A 84 -2.85 0.17 16.20
N TYR A 85 -2.77 1.22 17.00
CA TYR A 85 -1.51 1.82 17.45
C TYR A 85 -0.77 0.98 18.53
N SER A 86 -1.43 -0.03 19.11
CA SER A 86 -0.80 -0.91 20.09
C SER A 86 0.14 -1.94 19.44
N LYS A 87 -0.05 -2.20 18.15
CA LYS A 87 0.78 -3.14 17.39
C LYS A 87 2.03 -2.44 16.86
N SER A 88 3.19 -2.80 17.41
CA SER A 88 4.49 -2.62 16.73
C SER A 88 4.86 -3.95 16.09
N VAL A 89 4.53 -4.11 14.81
CA VAL A 89 4.77 -5.40 14.17
C VAL A 89 6.21 -5.44 13.67
N GLY A 90 7.02 -6.35 14.21
CA GLY A 90 8.41 -6.59 13.80
C GLY A 90 8.56 -7.22 12.40
N VAL A 91 7.48 -7.21 11.62
CA VAL A 91 7.43 -7.66 10.23
C VAL A 91 7.84 -6.54 9.27
N TRP A 92 8.09 -5.30 9.67
CA TRP A 92 8.58 -4.29 8.74
C TRP A 92 10.11 -4.37 8.60
N ALA A 93 10.65 -3.93 7.46
CA ALA A 93 12.09 -3.86 7.24
C ALA A 93 12.79 -2.90 8.21
N GLN A 94 12.04 -1.92 8.76
CA GLN A 94 12.52 -0.99 9.77
C GLN A 94 11.63 -1.01 11.01
N ASP A 95 12.22 -1.15 12.20
CA ASP A 95 11.53 -1.22 13.50
C ASP A 95 10.94 0.12 13.98
N LYS A 96 10.88 1.14 13.11
CA LYS A 96 10.39 2.49 13.44
C LYS A 96 8.87 2.64 13.30
N TYR A 97 8.21 1.72 12.62
CA TYR A 97 6.79 1.84 12.28
C TYR A 97 5.92 1.30 13.42
N LYS A 98 5.15 2.20 14.04
CA LYS A 98 4.16 1.87 15.07
C LYS A 98 2.76 2.05 14.51
N GLY A 99 1.92 1.06 14.76
CA GLY A 99 0.58 0.99 14.21
C GLY A 99 0.46 -0.09 13.15
N GLN A 100 -0.77 -0.57 12.95
CA GLN A 100 -1.09 -1.47 11.85
C GLN A 100 -2.55 -1.25 11.45
N PHE A 101 -2.84 -1.28 10.16
CA PHE A 101 -4.19 -1.48 9.67
C PHE A 101 -4.24 -2.59 8.63
N THR A 102 -5.42 -3.17 8.43
CA THR A 102 -5.64 -4.23 7.45
C THR A 102 -5.94 -3.65 6.08
N VAL A 103 -5.46 -4.34 5.05
CA VAL A 103 -5.71 -4.01 3.66
C VAL A 103 -6.09 -5.27 2.88
N LYS A 104 -6.93 -5.09 1.86
CA LYS A 104 -7.25 -6.11 0.87
C LYS A 104 -6.73 -5.68 -0.49
N TRP A 105 -5.74 -6.39 -1.01
CA TRP A 105 -5.19 -6.15 -2.35
C TRP A 105 -6.22 -6.51 -3.44
N ILE A 106 -6.42 -5.58 -4.37
CA ILE A 106 -7.33 -5.71 -5.51
C ILE A 106 -6.51 -5.92 -6.79
N TYR A 107 -5.44 -5.15 -6.95
CA TYR A 107 -4.47 -5.28 -8.03
C TYR A 107 -3.07 -5.32 -7.45
N VAL A 108 -2.26 -6.27 -7.93
CA VAL A 108 -0.81 -6.31 -7.74
C VAL A 108 -0.24 -6.42 -9.15
N LYS A 109 0.20 -5.28 -9.70
CA LYS A 109 0.73 -5.17 -11.05
C LYS A 109 1.44 -3.84 -11.26
N ASP A 110 2.47 -3.85 -12.09
CA ASP A 110 3.25 -2.65 -12.34
C ASP A 110 2.62 -1.82 -13.46
N VAL A 111 2.35 -0.56 -13.15
CA VAL A 111 1.81 0.43 -14.07
C VAL A 111 2.81 1.59 -14.15
N PRO A 112 3.53 1.76 -15.27
CA PRO A 112 4.53 2.80 -15.42
C PRO A 112 3.98 4.21 -15.19
N ASN A 113 4.77 5.08 -14.56
CA ASN A 113 4.38 6.47 -14.30
C ASN A 113 4.03 7.23 -15.59
N SER A 114 4.56 6.84 -16.75
CA SER A 114 4.20 7.42 -18.05
C SER A 114 2.70 7.34 -18.35
N GLN A 115 2.01 6.31 -17.83
CA GLN A 115 0.56 6.12 -17.99
C GLN A 115 -0.26 7.05 -17.08
N LEU A 116 0.32 7.56 -15.98
CA LEU A 116 -0.41 8.29 -14.94
C LEU A 116 0.01 9.76 -14.82
N ARG A 117 1.18 10.15 -15.33
CA ARG A 117 1.77 11.49 -15.16
C ARG A 117 0.93 12.65 -15.69
N HIS A 118 -0.04 12.39 -16.57
CA HIS A 118 -0.95 13.41 -17.11
C HIS A 118 -2.06 13.78 -16.11
N ILE A 119 -2.35 12.93 -15.12
CA ILE A 119 -3.31 13.23 -14.06
C ILE A 119 -2.64 14.13 -13.03
N ARG A 120 -3.09 15.38 -12.98
CA ARG A 120 -2.61 16.41 -12.03
C ARG A 120 -3.58 16.57 -10.87
N LEU A 121 -3.00 16.83 -9.69
CA LEU A 121 -3.73 16.95 -8.44
C LEU A 121 -3.84 18.42 -8.02
N GLU A 122 -5.06 18.96 -8.06
CA GLU A 122 -5.35 20.35 -7.68
C GLU A 122 -5.03 20.64 -6.21
N ASN A 123 -5.12 19.65 -5.34
CA ASN A 123 -4.79 19.73 -3.91
C ASN A 123 -3.30 19.48 -3.60
N ASN A 124 -2.44 19.39 -4.63
CA ASN A 124 -1.00 19.20 -4.49
C ASN A 124 -0.24 20.04 -5.54
N GLU A 125 -0.50 21.35 -5.56
CA GLU A 125 0.19 22.32 -6.44
C GLU A 125 0.10 21.96 -7.94
N ASN A 126 -0.97 21.28 -8.37
CA ASN A 126 -1.12 20.75 -9.74
C ASN A 126 0.04 19.84 -10.20
N LYS A 127 0.78 19.26 -9.26
CA LYS A 127 1.80 18.25 -9.55
C LYS A 127 1.13 16.97 -10.07
N PRO A 128 1.82 16.20 -10.94
CA PRO A 128 1.35 14.88 -11.33
C PRO A 128 1.10 13.96 -10.13
N VAL A 129 0.11 13.07 -10.22
CA VAL A 129 -0.15 12.05 -9.18
C VAL A 129 1.06 11.14 -8.92
N THR A 130 1.93 10.98 -9.91
CA THR A 130 3.19 10.23 -9.81
C THR A 130 4.22 10.88 -8.88
N ASN A 131 4.04 12.17 -8.56
CA ASN A 131 4.92 12.95 -7.69
C ASN A 131 4.35 13.09 -6.27
N SER A 132 3.29 12.36 -5.96
CA SER A 132 2.67 12.32 -4.62
C SER A 132 3.63 11.78 -3.57
N ARG A 133 3.57 12.38 -2.37
CA ARG A 133 4.22 11.86 -1.16
C ARG A 133 3.34 10.80 -0.49
N ASP A 134 3.89 10.14 0.52
CA ASP A 134 3.15 9.16 1.31
C ASP A 134 1.90 9.80 1.93
N THR A 135 0.78 9.09 1.85
CA THR A 135 -0.57 9.52 2.29
C THR A 135 -1.13 10.77 1.61
N GLN A 136 -0.66 11.11 0.41
CA GLN A 136 -1.29 12.16 -0.40
C GLN A 136 -2.71 11.73 -0.78
N GLU A 137 -3.70 12.55 -0.42
CA GLU A 137 -5.06 12.34 -0.87
C GLU A 137 -5.21 12.70 -2.35
N VAL A 138 -5.90 11.84 -3.09
CA VAL A 138 -6.24 12.04 -4.49
C VAL A 138 -7.73 12.41 -4.57
N PRO A 139 -8.09 13.58 -5.14
CA PRO A 139 -9.48 13.98 -5.31
C PRO A 139 -10.28 12.91 -6.06
N ALA A 140 -11.53 12.70 -5.66
CA ALA A 140 -12.31 11.52 -6.07
C ALA A 140 -12.41 11.35 -7.60
N GLU A 141 -12.57 12.45 -8.36
CA GLU A 141 -12.58 12.42 -9.82
C GLU A 141 -11.23 11.93 -10.38
N LYS A 142 -10.11 12.46 -9.89
CA LYS A 142 -8.76 12.03 -10.27
C LYS A 142 -8.49 10.58 -9.84
N GLY A 143 -8.98 10.18 -8.67
CA GLY A 143 -8.85 8.82 -8.15
C GLY A 143 -9.53 7.79 -9.05
N ARG A 144 -10.74 8.10 -9.54
CA ARG A 144 -11.43 7.26 -10.53
C ARG A 144 -10.66 7.13 -11.85
N GLN A 145 -10.03 8.20 -12.32
CA GLN A 145 -9.20 8.18 -13.52
C GLN A 145 -7.97 7.27 -13.33
N VAL A 146 -7.25 7.43 -12.21
CA VAL A 146 -6.12 6.56 -11.85
C VAL A 146 -6.55 5.09 -11.79
N LEU A 147 -7.62 4.79 -11.06
CA LEU A 147 -8.14 3.43 -10.92
C LEU A 147 -8.53 2.82 -12.26
N LYS A 148 -9.12 3.61 -13.16
CA LYS A 148 -9.48 3.16 -14.51
C LYS A 148 -8.27 2.81 -15.37
N ILE A 149 -7.23 3.64 -15.32
CA ILE A 149 -5.98 3.37 -16.03
C ILE A 149 -5.32 2.12 -15.47
N ILE A 150 -5.17 2.04 -14.14
CA ILE A 150 -4.56 0.87 -13.51
C ILE A 150 -5.35 -0.38 -13.89
N HIS A 151 -6.67 -0.40 -13.77
CA HIS A 151 -7.48 -1.55 -14.14
C HIS A 151 -7.24 -1.99 -15.60
N SER A 152 -7.30 -1.06 -16.54
CA SER A 152 -7.23 -1.34 -17.98
C SER A 152 -5.83 -1.67 -18.47
N TYR A 153 -4.79 -1.32 -17.72
CA TYR A 153 -3.41 -1.55 -18.13
C TYR A 153 -3.06 -3.04 -18.18
N GLN A 154 -2.57 -3.47 -19.34
CA GLN A 154 -2.04 -4.82 -19.59
C GLN A 154 -0.57 -4.85 -19.13
N HIS A 155 -0.36 -5.10 -17.85
CA HIS A 155 0.96 -5.27 -17.26
C HIS A 155 1.70 -6.48 -17.80
N THR A 156 3.02 -6.38 -17.83
CA THR A 156 3.94 -7.49 -18.14
C THR A 156 4.74 -7.94 -16.93
N THR A 157 4.76 -7.14 -15.86
CA THR A 157 5.52 -7.40 -14.62
C THR A 157 4.67 -7.09 -13.38
N SER A 158 4.98 -7.78 -12.29
CA SER A 158 4.44 -7.52 -10.97
C SER A 158 5.36 -8.10 -9.90
N LEU A 159 5.14 -7.74 -8.64
CA LEU A 159 5.85 -8.37 -7.52
C LEU A 159 5.71 -9.91 -7.45
N PHE A 160 4.68 -10.49 -8.08
CA PHE A 160 4.54 -11.95 -8.10
C PHE A 160 5.67 -12.65 -8.87
N ASP A 161 6.33 -11.96 -9.80
CA ASP A 161 7.47 -12.49 -10.56
C ASP A 161 8.67 -12.75 -9.63
N ASP A 162 8.80 -11.96 -8.55
CA ASP A 162 9.89 -12.02 -7.58
C ASP A 162 9.44 -12.51 -6.19
N PHE A 163 8.22 -13.07 -6.06
CA PHE A 163 7.66 -13.40 -4.75
C PHE A 163 8.54 -14.37 -3.95
N THR A 164 9.05 -15.42 -4.59
CA THR A 164 9.97 -16.40 -3.96
C THR A 164 11.28 -15.77 -3.50
N HIS A 165 11.76 -14.73 -4.19
CA HIS A 165 12.96 -14.00 -3.77
C HIS A 165 12.71 -13.29 -2.44
N TYR A 166 11.60 -12.56 -2.34
CA TYR A 166 11.22 -11.83 -1.13
C TYR A 166 10.88 -12.75 0.04
N GLU A 167 10.26 -13.90 -0.22
CA GLU A 167 9.98 -14.90 0.79
C GLU A 167 11.26 -15.48 1.41
N LYS A 168 12.27 -15.80 0.59
CA LYS A 168 13.57 -16.28 1.09
C LYS A 168 14.28 -15.22 1.94
N ARG A 169 14.29 -13.97 1.50
CA ARG A 169 14.90 -12.86 2.24
C ARG A 169 14.26 -12.66 3.61
N GLU A 170 12.92 -12.73 3.68
CA GLU A 170 12.18 -12.67 4.94
C GLU A 170 12.60 -13.82 5.88
N GLN A 171 12.63 -15.06 5.40
CA GLN A 171 13.03 -16.23 6.20
C GLN A 171 14.47 -16.10 6.74
N GLU A 172 15.40 -15.58 5.93
CA GLU A 172 16.78 -15.35 6.35
C GLU A 172 16.89 -14.27 7.43
N GLU A 173 16.15 -13.17 7.31
CA GLU A 173 16.09 -12.11 8.31
C GLU A 173 15.50 -12.63 9.64
N GLU A 174 14.41 -13.39 9.59
CA GLU A 174 13.83 -14.03 10.77
C GLU A 174 14.80 -14.98 11.45
N ARG A 175 15.53 -15.80 10.67
CA ARG A 175 16.55 -16.70 11.20
C ARG A 175 17.65 -15.92 11.90
N LYS A 176 18.16 -14.84 11.30
CA LYS A 176 19.17 -13.96 11.91
C LYS A 176 18.66 -13.32 13.21
N LYS A 177 17.42 -12.82 13.23
CA LYS A 177 16.79 -12.26 14.44
C LYS A 177 16.71 -13.29 15.57
N ARG A 178 16.34 -14.54 15.27
CA ARG A 178 16.31 -15.64 16.26
C ARG A 178 17.69 -16.02 16.77
N SER A 179 18.70 -16.08 15.91
CA SER A 179 20.08 -16.40 16.30
C SER A 179 20.71 -15.35 17.23
N GLN A 180 20.33 -14.07 17.08
CA GLN A 180 20.83 -12.97 17.93
C GLN A 180 20.17 -12.92 19.32
N HIS A 181 19.04 -13.60 19.53
CA HIS A 181 18.31 -13.59 20.80
C HIS A 181 18.56 -14.84 21.69
N GLN A 182 19.52 -15.72 21.34
CA GLN A 182 19.97 -16.76 22.27
C GLN A 182 20.90 -16.16 23.31
N PRO A 183 20.56 -16.19 24.62
CA PRO A 183 21.52 -15.84 25.66
C PRO A 183 22.66 -16.85 25.62
N GLN A 184 23.90 -16.37 25.68
CA GLN A 184 25.03 -17.22 26.08
C GLN A 184 24.65 -17.86 27.42
N ARG A 185 24.33 -19.16 27.43
CA ARG A 185 24.32 -19.94 28.67
C ARG A 185 25.74 -19.86 29.19
N GLY A 186 25.96 -19.01 30.19
CA GLY A 186 27.19 -19.01 30.97
C GLY A 186 27.34 -20.39 31.59
N GLU A 187 28.37 -21.10 31.18
CA GLU A 187 28.96 -22.17 31.98
C GLU A 187 29.63 -21.50 33.18
N ASN A 188 29.14 -21.80 34.38
CA ASN A 188 29.86 -21.77 35.65
C ASN A 188 29.11 -22.64 36.66
#